data_AF-A0A2E3AY93-F1
#
_entry.id   AF-A0A2E3AY93-F1
#
_cell.length_a   1.000
_cell.length_b   1.000
_cell.length_c   1.000
_cell.angle_alpha   90.00
_cell.angle_beta   90.00
_cell.angle_gamma   90.00
#
_symmetry.space_group_name_H-M   'P 1'
#
loop_
_entity.id
_entity.type
_entity.pdbx_description
1 polymer ?
#
loop_
_entity_poly.entity_id
_entity_poly.type
_entity_poly.pdbx_seq_one_letter_code
_entity_poly.pdbx_strand_id
1 'polypeptide(L)'
;MTDVQAPPAPAEATIGHNSAAVGEILRENPAAIFDEPDMLKQLVSELQDEIDAADVNLETNVGRNEVISRANGITKLKAAIDKAGLARTEEHRTAVKKVNEVRNQVKETLADLVAAARRPVTEWEAAENARKVAVDQFHDWLAQRPDNTVAAIEAHLAELRAYELEPDVFRGELADAQAALNQRMADARDALEAARKAEEDARELARLREAEEQRLAEEAAKQAEREAAEAEERRKAAEAERIKAAEEKAARDAEQKAREEAEERQRQKDAEAAAALKAERDRAAEAERQLQAQRDAEAAEKAAEEKRKADAEHRERIQAEAAEAIAKAGMCSPAAAADIVTAILAGNVPHVSLKF
;
A
#
# COMPACT_ATOMS: atom_id res chain seq x y z
N MET A 1 5.51 83.40 52.66
CA MET A 1 5.69 84.79 53.13
C MET A 1 5.34 84.82 54.60
N THR A 2 6.34 84.58 55.43
CA THR A 2 6.26 84.67 56.89
C THR A 2 7.52 85.41 57.29
N ASP A 3 7.35 86.70 57.61
CA ASP A 3 8.40 87.58 58.10
C ASP A 3 8.97 87.00 59.40
N VAL A 4 10.20 86.47 59.33
CA VAL A 4 10.96 86.06 60.50
C VAL A 4 11.77 87.28 60.92
N GLN A 5 11.23 87.98 61.90
CA GLN A 5 11.85 89.11 62.58
C GLN A 5 13.15 88.65 63.23
N ALA A 6 14.29 89.13 62.73
CA ALA A 6 15.60 88.85 63.28
C ALA A 6 15.70 89.39 64.72
N PRO A 7 16.19 88.60 65.69
CA PRO A 7 16.41 89.08 67.06
C PRO A 7 17.54 90.13 67.10
N PRO A 8 17.46 91.13 68.00
CA PRO A 8 18.50 92.15 68.11
C PRO A 8 19.83 91.54 68.54
N ALA A 9 20.92 92.07 67.98
CA ALA A 9 22.29 91.69 68.32
C ALA A 9 22.53 91.84 69.84
N PRO A 10 23.21 90.90 70.51
CA PRO A 10 23.56 91.06 71.91
C PRO A 10 24.55 92.23 72.05
N ALA A 11 24.22 93.13 72.97
CA ALA A 11 25.05 94.26 73.37
C ALA A 11 26.45 93.78 73.76
N GLU A 12 27.48 94.50 73.29
CA GLU A 12 28.86 94.34 73.73
C GLU A 12 28.92 94.53 75.25
N ALA A 13 29.04 93.41 75.97
CA ALA A 13 29.30 93.40 77.39
C ALA A 13 30.71 93.96 77.59
N THR A 14 30.75 95.18 78.13
CA THR A 14 31.95 95.85 78.62
C THR A 14 32.59 94.94 79.68
N ILE A 15 33.73 94.35 79.38
CA ILE A 15 34.49 93.49 80.30
C ILE A 15 35.07 94.39 81.40
N GLY A 16 34.26 94.61 82.44
CA GLY A 16 34.72 95.13 83.72
C GLY A 16 35.76 94.18 84.30
N HIS A 17 36.88 94.75 84.73
CA HIS A 17 38.06 94.07 85.27
C HIS A 17 37.78 93.30 86.57
N ASN A 18 37.17 92.12 86.45
CA ASN A 18 37.10 91.06 87.47
C ASN A 18 37.09 89.67 86.78
N SER A 19 37.84 89.51 85.69
CA SER A 19 37.99 88.22 85.02
C SER A 19 39.13 87.46 85.70
N ALA A 20 38.83 86.31 86.32
CA ALA A 20 39.87 85.41 86.84
C ALA A 20 40.91 85.12 85.73
N ALA A 21 42.19 85.02 86.09
CA ALA A 21 43.24 84.67 85.12
C ALA A 21 42.87 83.34 84.43
N VAL A 22 43.16 83.21 83.12
CA VAL A 22 42.81 82.01 82.36
C VAL A 22 43.45 80.76 82.97
N GLY A 23 44.64 80.90 83.57
CA GLY A 23 45.27 79.86 84.38
C GLY A 23 44.46 79.40 85.59
N GLU A 24 43.68 80.26 86.23
CA GLU A 24 42.80 79.90 87.35
C GLU A 24 41.52 79.23 86.87
N ILE A 25 40.89 79.78 85.83
CA ILE A 25 39.71 79.20 85.17
C ILE A 25 39.99 77.75 84.73
N LEU A 26 41.15 77.50 84.12
CA LEU A 26 41.51 76.17 83.63
C LEU A 26 41.98 75.20 84.73
N ARG A 27 42.34 75.68 85.93
CA ARG A 27 42.58 74.80 87.09
C ARG A 27 41.26 74.30 87.67
N GLU A 28 40.22 75.11 87.66
CA GLU A 28 38.88 74.74 88.12
C GLU A 28 38.10 73.96 87.06
N ASN A 29 38.20 74.37 85.80
CA ASN A 29 37.54 73.76 84.65
C ASN A 29 38.49 73.61 83.45
N PRO A 30 39.32 72.55 83.43
CA PRO A 30 40.27 72.31 82.33
C PRO A 30 39.61 72.06 80.97
N ALA A 31 38.31 71.73 80.93
CA ALA A 31 37.59 71.42 79.70
C ALA A 31 37.23 72.67 78.87
N ALA A 32 37.18 73.86 79.49
CA ALA A 32 36.77 75.11 78.85
C ALA A 32 37.66 75.49 77.66
N ILE A 33 38.94 75.11 77.69
CA ILE A 33 39.89 75.33 76.60
C ILE A 33 39.48 74.65 75.28
N PHE A 34 38.63 73.62 75.33
CA PHE A 34 38.11 72.94 74.14
C PHE A 34 36.87 73.61 73.56
N ASP A 35 36.20 74.48 74.32
CA ASP A 35 35.07 75.30 73.85
C ASP A 35 35.56 76.63 73.27
N GLU A 36 36.61 77.20 73.85
CA GLU A 36 37.21 78.48 73.44
C GLU A 36 38.70 78.31 73.11
N PRO A 37 39.06 78.03 71.84
CA PRO A 37 40.44 77.76 71.44
C PRO A 37 41.43 78.89 71.74
N ASP A 38 40.96 80.13 71.85
CA ASP A 38 41.78 81.30 72.17
C ASP A 38 42.26 81.32 73.64
N MET A 39 41.62 80.55 74.54
CA MET A 39 42.09 80.38 75.93
C MET A 39 43.50 79.77 75.99
N LEU A 40 43.88 78.92 75.02
CA LEU A 40 45.23 78.37 74.98
C LEU A 40 46.28 79.48 74.80
N LYS A 41 46.00 80.45 73.92
CA LYS A 41 46.92 81.56 73.66
C LYS A 41 47.05 82.45 74.89
N GLN A 42 45.92 82.74 75.55
CA GLN A 42 45.88 83.55 76.77
C GLN A 42 46.62 82.85 77.92
N LEU A 43 46.36 81.55 78.14
CA LEU A 43 47.08 80.75 79.14
C LEU A 43 48.58 80.74 78.92
N VAL A 44 49.03 80.56 77.67
CA VAL A 44 50.46 80.55 77.34
C VAL A 44 51.08 81.92 77.59
N SER A 45 50.40 83.00 77.22
CA SER A 45 50.86 84.37 77.49
C SER A 45 50.99 84.63 79.00
N GLU A 46 49.96 84.31 79.78
CA GLU A 46 49.96 84.49 81.24
C GLU A 46 51.11 83.70 81.91
N LEU A 47 51.29 82.42 81.54
CA LEU A 47 52.35 81.59 82.10
C LEU A 47 53.75 82.08 81.69
N GLN A 48 53.90 82.63 80.49
CA GLN A 48 55.16 83.21 80.03
C GLN A 48 55.49 84.49 80.80
N ASP A 49 54.51 85.38 80.99
CA ASP A 49 54.66 86.60 81.77
C ASP A 49 55.00 86.27 83.25
N GLU A 50 54.38 85.23 83.84
CA GLU A 50 54.70 84.73 85.18
C GLU A 50 56.14 84.19 85.29
N ILE A 51 56.65 83.56 84.24
CA ILE A 51 58.04 83.05 84.17
C ILE A 51 59.02 84.22 84.06
N ASP A 52 58.75 85.18 83.18
CA ASP A 52 59.67 86.29 82.87
C ASP A 52 59.72 87.35 83.99
N ALA A 53 58.62 87.56 84.71
CA ALA A 53 58.55 88.51 85.83
C ALA A 53 59.22 88.00 87.13
N ALA A 54 59.60 86.73 87.19
CA ALA A 54 60.10 86.12 88.40
C ALA A 54 61.61 86.35 88.63
N ASP A 55 61.96 87.23 89.56
CA ASP A 55 63.34 87.41 90.02
C ASP A 55 63.73 86.35 91.06
N VAL A 56 64.28 85.21 90.61
CA VAL A 56 64.61 84.06 91.46
C VAL A 56 66.12 83.87 91.59
N ASN A 57 66.59 83.77 92.84
CA ASN A 57 68.01 83.49 93.12
C ASN A 57 68.30 81.98 93.10
N LEU A 58 68.91 81.51 92.00
CA LEU A 58 69.26 80.11 91.78
C LEU A 58 70.38 79.57 92.66
N GLU A 59 71.14 80.42 93.35
CA GLU A 59 72.17 79.96 94.31
C GLU A 59 71.53 79.41 95.60
N THR A 60 70.27 79.77 95.87
CA THR A 60 69.53 79.32 97.04
C THR A 60 68.65 78.10 96.76
N ASN A 61 68.46 77.25 97.77
CA ASN A 61 67.48 76.15 97.69
C ASN A 61 66.05 76.69 97.49
N VAL A 62 65.73 77.87 98.04
CA VAL A 62 64.40 78.48 97.95
C VAL A 62 64.08 78.88 96.51
N GLY A 63 64.98 79.61 95.83
CA GLY A 63 64.78 80.03 94.43
C GLY A 63 64.73 78.84 93.45
N ARG A 64 65.58 77.81 93.65
CA ARG A 64 65.49 76.57 92.85
C ARG A 64 64.15 75.84 93.07
N ASN A 65 63.68 75.74 94.31
CA ASN A 65 62.40 75.10 94.63
C ASN A 65 61.21 75.87 94.06
N GLU A 66 61.28 77.20 93.97
CA GLU A 66 60.23 78.02 93.38
C GLU A 66 60.06 77.77 91.88
N VAL A 67 61.16 77.72 91.12
CA VAL A 67 61.15 77.36 89.69
C VAL A 67 60.59 75.95 89.48
N ILE A 68 61.03 74.98 90.28
CA ILE A 68 60.53 73.60 90.25
C ILE A 68 59.02 73.57 90.55
N SER A 69 58.55 74.33 91.53
CA SER A 69 57.13 74.41 91.90
C SER A 69 56.27 74.96 90.76
N ARG A 70 56.71 76.02 90.08
CA ARG A 70 56.02 76.58 88.92
C ARG A 70 55.96 75.59 87.75
N ALA A 71 57.09 74.96 87.40
CA ALA A 71 57.14 73.93 86.35
C ALA A 71 56.21 72.74 86.67
N ASN A 72 56.14 72.33 87.94
CA ASN A 72 55.20 71.32 88.41
C ASN A 72 53.74 71.79 88.30
N GLY A 73 53.45 73.06 88.55
CA GLY A 73 52.13 73.67 88.35
C GLY A 73 51.67 73.59 86.90
N ILE A 74 52.54 73.97 85.96
CA ILE A 74 52.28 73.88 84.51
C ILE A 74 52.07 72.40 84.09
N THR A 75 52.91 71.49 84.59
CA THR A 75 52.79 70.05 84.30
C THR A 75 51.44 69.50 84.77
N LYS A 76 51.00 69.88 85.98
CA LYS A 76 49.69 69.49 86.53
C LYS A 76 48.53 70.05 85.72
N LEU A 77 48.59 71.32 85.31
CA LEU A 77 47.55 71.94 84.49
C LEU A 77 47.47 71.28 83.11
N LYS A 78 48.60 71.04 82.44
CA LYS A 78 48.66 70.28 81.19
C LYS A 78 48.00 68.91 81.32
N ALA A 79 48.35 68.15 82.37
CA ALA A 79 47.78 66.83 82.62
C ALA A 79 46.26 66.90 82.88
N ALA A 80 45.79 67.95 83.57
CA ALA A 80 44.36 68.17 83.82
C ALA A 80 43.60 68.46 82.53
N ILE A 81 44.13 69.31 81.65
CA ILE A 81 43.57 69.61 80.32
C ILE A 81 43.51 68.36 79.44
N ASP A 82 44.62 67.59 79.37
CA ASP A 82 44.67 66.35 78.60
C ASP A 82 43.64 65.32 79.08
N LYS A 83 43.55 65.13 80.40
CA LYS A 83 42.55 64.26 81.04
C LYS A 83 41.12 64.72 80.72
N ALA A 84 40.85 66.02 80.71
CA ALA A 84 39.55 66.57 80.35
C ALA A 84 39.21 66.33 78.86
N GLY A 85 40.18 66.48 77.96
CA GLY A 85 40.01 66.21 76.52
C GLY A 85 39.73 64.73 76.23
N LEU A 86 40.43 63.82 76.92
CA LEU A 86 40.18 62.39 76.86
C LEU A 86 38.77 62.04 77.38
N ALA A 87 38.38 62.60 78.52
CA ALA A 87 37.05 62.38 79.10
C ALA A 87 35.93 62.85 78.15
N ARG A 88 36.08 64.04 77.54
CA ARG A 88 35.11 64.59 76.58
C ARG A 88 35.03 63.76 75.29
N THR A 89 36.17 63.30 74.77
CA THR A 89 36.19 62.41 73.60
C THR A 89 35.48 61.09 73.89
N GLU A 90 35.70 60.51 75.07
CA GLU A 90 35.04 59.28 75.49
C GLU A 90 33.53 59.47 75.70
N GLU A 91 33.11 60.60 76.27
CA GLU A 91 31.71 60.98 76.38
C GLU A 91 31.05 61.07 74.99
N HIS A 92 31.69 61.77 74.04
CA HIS A 92 31.19 61.87 72.67
C HIS A 92 31.12 60.51 71.97
N ARG A 93 32.15 59.67 72.09
CA ARG A 93 32.12 58.30 71.53
C ARG A 93 30.99 57.47 72.12
N THR A 94 30.79 57.56 73.44
CA THR A 94 29.70 56.88 74.13
C THR A 94 28.34 57.38 73.68
N ALA A 95 28.16 58.70 73.55
CA ALA A 95 26.93 59.31 73.05
C ALA A 95 26.62 58.86 71.61
N VAL A 96 27.62 58.90 70.71
CA VAL A 96 27.48 58.43 69.33
C VAL A 96 27.14 56.93 69.28
N LYS A 97 27.80 56.11 70.11
CA LYS A 97 27.51 54.67 70.20
C LYS A 97 26.06 54.42 70.61
N LYS A 98 25.57 55.10 71.65
CA LYS A 98 24.17 55.00 72.10
C LYS A 98 23.18 55.40 71.02
N VAL A 99 23.44 56.51 70.30
CA VAL A 99 22.58 56.96 69.20
C VAL A 99 22.56 55.92 68.07
N ASN A 100 23.71 55.38 67.68
CA ASN A 100 23.79 54.39 66.62
C ASN A 100 23.11 53.07 67.00
N GLU A 101 23.23 52.65 68.26
CA GLU A 101 22.53 51.47 68.78
C GLU A 101 21.01 51.63 68.67
N VAL A 102 20.46 52.75 69.15
CA VAL A 102 19.02 53.06 69.01
C VAL A 102 18.62 53.19 67.56
N ARG A 103 19.43 53.84 66.72
CA ARG A 103 19.15 53.98 65.27
C ARG A 103 19.05 52.63 64.57
N ASN A 104 19.94 51.69 64.90
CA ASN A 104 19.90 50.34 64.33
C ASN A 104 18.66 49.58 64.81
N GLN A 105 18.35 49.63 66.10
CA GLN A 105 17.13 49.03 66.66
C GLN A 105 15.86 49.60 66.00
N VAL A 106 15.79 50.93 65.81
CA VAL A 106 14.68 51.60 65.12
C VAL A 106 14.58 51.11 63.68
N LYS A 107 15.70 51.03 62.95
CA LYS A 107 15.72 50.55 61.57
C LYS A 107 15.17 49.12 61.46
N GLU A 108 15.64 48.21 62.30
CA GLU A 108 15.21 46.81 62.31
C GLU A 108 13.73 46.68 62.71
N THR A 109 13.35 47.28 63.85
CA THR A 109 11.97 47.21 64.36
C THR A 109 10.96 47.80 63.38
N LEU A 110 11.26 48.96 62.77
CA LEU A 110 10.36 49.57 61.80
C LEU A 110 10.30 48.77 60.50
N ALA A 111 11.40 48.13 60.07
CA ALA A 111 11.37 47.25 58.91
C ALA A 111 10.44 46.04 59.14
N ASP A 112 10.52 45.42 60.32
CA ASP A 112 9.65 44.32 60.71
C ASP A 112 8.18 44.76 60.79
N LEU A 113 7.90 45.94 61.34
CA LEU A 113 6.54 46.50 61.38
C LEU A 113 6.00 46.81 59.98
N VAL A 114 6.82 47.32 59.07
CA VAL A 114 6.44 47.53 57.66
C VAL A 114 6.11 46.19 56.99
N ALA A 115 6.93 45.16 57.22
CA ALA A 115 6.66 43.82 56.69
C ALA A 115 5.36 43.24 57.25
N ALA A 116 5.13 43.34 58.57
CA ALA A 116 3.91 42.89 59.22
C ALA A 116 2.67 43.66 58.74
N ALA A 117 2.78 44.97 58.52
CA ALA A 117 1.71 45.81 58.01
C ALA A 117 1.36 45.46 56.55
N ARG A 118 2.36 45.10 55.73
CA ARG A 118 2.15 44.71 54.33
C ARG A 118 1.69 43.26 54.17
N ARG A 119 1.98 42.38 55.14
CA ARG A 119 1.68 40.95 55.08
C ARG A 119 0.25 40.61 54.62
N PRO A 120 -0.84 41.24 55.12
CA PRO A 120 -2.19 40.89 54.68
C PRO A 120 -2.41 41.11 53.18
N VAL A 121 -1.84 42.18 52.61
CA VAL A 121 -1.93 42.46 51.17
C VAL A 121 -1.08 41.48 50.38
N THR A 122 0.14 41.16 50.85
CA THR A 122 1.00 40.18 50.19
C THR A 122 0.37 38.77 50.17
N GLU A 123 -0.24 38.34 51.28
CA GLU A 123 -0.96 37.07 51.35
C GLU A 123 -2.19 37.07 50.43
N TRP A 124 -2.95 38.17 50.39
CA TRP A 124 -4.07 38.33 49.47
C TRP A 124 -3.64 38.33 48.00
N GLU A 125 -2.58 39.05 47.64
CA GLU A 125 -2.01 39.08 46.28
C GLU A 125 -1.58 37.68 45.82
N ALA A 126 -0.92 36.93 46.72
CA ALA A 126 -0.52 35.55 46.44
C ALA A 126 -1.72 34.61 46.26
N ALA A 127 -2.72 34.71 47.15
CA ALA A 127 -3.95 33.91 47.07
C ALA A 127 -4.75 34.25 45.81
N GLU A 128 -4.86 35.53 45.45
CA GLU A 128 -5.57 35.99 44.26
C GLU A 128 -4.84 35.56 42.97
N ASN A 129 -3.51 35.57 42.96
CA ASN A 129 -2.74 35.03 41.84
C ASN A 129 -2.93 33.50 41.69
N ALA A 130 -2.88 32.76 42.81
CA ALA A 130 -3.14 31.33 42.79
C ALA A 130 -4.56 31.01 42.30
N ARG A 131 -5.56 31.81 42.71
CA ARG A 131 -6.94 31.71 42.24
C ARG A 131 -7.03 31.88 40.71
N LYS A 132 -6.40 32.92 40.17
CA LYS A 132 -6.40 33.18 38.72
C LYS A 132 -5.76 32.05 37.93
N VAL A 133 -4.62 31.53 38.40
CA VAL A 133 -3.97 30.36 37.79
C VAL A 133 -4.89 29.14 37.78
N ALA A 134 -5.65 28.90 38.86
CA ALA A 134 -6.61 27.79 38.91
C ALA A 134 -7.76 27.96 37.91
N VAL A 135 -8.28 29.18 37.74
CA VAL A 135 -9.29 29.51 36.72
C VAL A 135 -8.75 29.30 35.31
N ASP A 136 -7.54 29.78 35.02
CA ASP A 136 -6.89 29.59 33.72
C ASP A 136 -6.68 28.09 33.42
N GLN A 137 -6.21 27.31 34.39
CA GLN A 137 -6.03 25.87 34.27
C GLN A 137 -7.35 25.13 34.00
N PHE A 138 -8.45 25.57 34.61
CA PHE A 138 -9.78 25.03 34.33
C PHE A 138 -10.19 25.26 32.88
N HIS A 139 -9.99 26.47 32.36
CA HIS A 139 -10.30 26.79 30.96
C HIS A 139 -9.42 26.02 29.97
N ASP A 140 -8.12 25.91 30.26
CA ASP A 140 -7.19 25.10 29.46
C ASP A 140 -7.57 23.62 29.46
N TRP A 141 -7.96 23.07 30.62
CA TRP A 141 -8.44 21.70 30.72
C TRP A 141 -9.75 21.49 29.93
N LEU A 142 -10.71 22.42 30.01
CA LEU A 142 -11.94 22.36 29.22
C LEU A 142 -11.66 22.39 27.71
N ALA A 143 -10.64 23.10 27.26
CA ALA A 143 -10.28 23.21 25.85
C ALA A 143 -9.67 21.91 25.28
N GLN A 144 -9.08 21.05 26.13
CA GLN A 144 -8.50 19.77 25.71
C GLN A 144 -9.57 18.84 25.14
N ARG A 145 -9.24 18.13 24.07
CA ARG A 145 -10.12 17.19 23.37
C ARG A 145 -9.53 15.77 23.50
N PRO A 146 -10.32 14.77 23.92
CA PRO A 146 -9.85 13.39 23.95
C PRO A 146 -9.72 12.83 22.53
N ASP A 147 -9.06 11.67 22.41
CA ASP A 147 -9.07 10.89 21.17
C ASP A 147 -10.50 10.56 20.74
N ASN A 148 -10.73 10.47 19.43
CA ASN A 148 -12.06 10.23 18.86
C ASN A 148 -12.48 8.74 18.94
N THR A 149 -12.36 8.15 20.12
CA THR A 149 -12.79 6.79 20.42
C THR A 149 -13.90 6.84 21.47
N VAL A 150 -14.84 5.91 21.40
CA VAL A 150 -15.97 5.83 22.36
C VAL A 150 -15.46 5.80 23.80
N ALA A 151 -14.46 4.97 24.10
CA ALA A 151 -13.90 4.83 25.45
C ALA A 151 -13.25 6.12 25.97
N ALA A 152 -12.46 6.81 25.15
CA ALA A 152 -11.79 8.05 25.57
C ALA A 152 -12.80 9.19 25.79
N ILE A 153 -13.82 9.30 24.93
CA ILE A 153 -14.88 10.31 25.07
C ILE A 153 -15.73 10.02 26.32
N GLU A 154 -16.06 8.75 26.61
CA GLU A 154 -16.78 8.37 27.82
C GLU A 154 -16.00 8.70 29.10
N ALA A 155 -14.70 8.39 29.13
CA ALA A 155 -13.84 8.73 30.27
C ALA A 155 -13.79 10.25 30.50
N HIS A 156 -13.56 11.02 29.44
CA HIS A 156 -13.54 12.48 29.53
C HIS A 156 -14.90 13.06 29.96
N LEU A 157 -16.02 12.51 29.47
CA LEU A 157 -17.35 12.93 29.91
C LEU A 157 -17.62 12.61 31.38
N ALA A 158 -17.06 11.51 31.91
CA ALA A 158 -17.14 11.19 33.33
C ALA A 158 -16.34 12.19 34.18
N GLU A 159 -15.14 12.58 33.74
CA GLU A 159 -14.34 13.63 34.39
C GLU A 159 -15.09 14.98 34.41
N LEU A 160 -15.65 15.41 33.27
CA LEU A 160 -16.43 16.64 33.18
C LEU A 160 -17.63 16.64 34.15
N ARG A 161 -18.28 15.50 34.35
CA ARG A 161 -19.42 15.37 35.27
C ARG A 161 -19.01 15.36 36.74
N ALA A 162 -17.83 14.83 37.03
CA ALA A 162 -17.29 14.74 38.38
C ALA A 162 -16.62 16.06 38.83
N TYR A 163 -16.36 16.98 37.89
CA TYR A 163 -15.73 18.25 38.20
C TYR A 163 -16.70 19.18 38.96
N GLU A 164 -16.30 19.58 40.16
CA GLU A 164 -17.05 20.51 40.99
C GLU A 164 -16.42 21.90 40.94
N LEU A 165 -17.21 22.90 40.56
CA LEU A 165 -16.76 24.29 40.53
C LEU A 165 -16.80 24.87 41.95
N GLU A 166 -15.64 25.26 42.46
CA GLU A 166 -15.53 25.87 43.78
C GLU A 166 -15.94 27.35 43.74
N PRO A 167 -17.00 27.79 44.45
CA PRO A 167 -17.52 29.15 44.34
C PRO A 167 -16.50 30.25 44.68
N ASP A 168 -15.61 30.00 45.63
CA ASP A 168 -14.59 30.96 46.06
C ASP A 168 -13.46 31.15 45.04
N VAL A 169 -13.24 30.14 44.19
CA VAL A 169 -12.27 30.20 43.10
C VAL A 169 -12.81 31.03 41.94
N PHE A 170 -14.05 30.78 41.49
CA PHE A 170 -14.61 31.45 40.32
C PHE A 170 -15.34 32.77 40.64
N ARG A 171 -15.86 32.93 41.86
CA ARG A 171 -16.54 34.15 42.33
C ARG A 171 -17.59 34.65 41.32
N GLY A 172 -17.43 35.86 40.78
CA GLY A 172 -18.35 36.45 39.81
C GLY A 172 -18.42 35.70 38.47
N GLU A 173 -17.43 34.86 38.16
CA GLU A 173 -17.32 34.08 36.93
C GLU A 173 -17.92 32.67 37.08
N LEU A 174 -18.44 32.30 38.25
CA LEU A 174 -18.95 30.96 38.53
C LEU A 174 -20.05 30.52 37.56
N ALA A 175 -20.98 31.42 37.22
CA ALA A 175 -22.06 31.13 36.29
C ALA A 175 -21.53 30.86 34.87
N ASP A 176 -20.54 31.61 34.42
CA ASP A 176 -19.91 31.46 33.11
C ASP A 176 -19.09 30.18 33.04
N ALA A 177 -18.33 29.87 34.09
CA ALA A 177 -17.60 28.62 34.22
C ALA A 177 -18.55 27.40 34.21
N GLN A 178 -19.68 27.48 34.90
CA GLN A 178 -20.70 26.43 34.89
C GLN A 178 -21.33 26.27 33.51
N ALA A 179 -21.61 27.38 32.81
CA ALA A 179 -22.11 27.35 31.44
C ALA A 179 -21.10 26.71 30.48
N ALA A 180 -19.81 27.06 30.60
CA ALA A 180 -18.74 26.48 29.81
C ALA A 180 -18.59 24.96 30.04
N LEU A 181 -18.62 24.51 31.31
CA LEU A 181 -18.59 23.09 31.66
C LEU A 181 -19.80 22.35 31.07
N ASN A 182 -21.00 22.92 31.18
CA ASN A 182 -22.22 22.34 30.64
C ASN A 182 -22.17 22.24 29.11
N GLN A 183 -21.69 23.29 28.43
CA GLN A 183 -21.50 23.27 26.98
C GLN A 183 -20.49 22.20 26.57
N ARG A 184 -19.36 22.09 27.28
CA ARG A 184 -18.36 21.07 26.97
C ARG A 184 -18.90 19.65 27.16
N MET A 185 -19.71 19.43 28.18
CA MET A 185 -20.43 18.16 28.37
C MET A 185 -21.44 17.89 27.25
N ALA A 186 -22.11 18.90 26.70
CA ALA A 186 -23.00 18.74 25.56
C ALA A 186 -22.20 18.33 24.31
N ASP A 187 -21.14 19.06 23.98
CA ASP A 187 -20.23 18.74 22.87
C ASP A 187 -19.68 17.30 22.98
N ALA A 188 -19.31 16.87 24.19
CA ALA A 188 -18.78 15.52 24.42
C ALA A 188 -19.84 14.44 24.26
N ARG A 189 -21.12 14.71 24.57
CA ARG A 189 -22.23 13.78 24.29
C ARG A 189 -22.46 13.63 22.79
N ASP A 190 -22.45 14.74 22.05
CA ASP A 190 -22.63 14.73 20.60
C ASP A 190 -21.48 13.98 19.91
N ALA A 191 -20.23 14.22 20.36
CA ALA A 191 -19.06 13.50 19.88
C ALA A 191 -19.14 12.00 20.19
N LEU A 192 -19.66 11.61 21.37
CA LEU A 192 -19.85 10.21 21.74
C LEU A 192 -20.86 9.51 20.83
N GLU A 193 -21.99 10.17 20.54
CA GLU A 193 -22.99 9.63 19.62
C GLU A 193 -22.41 9.45 18.21
N ALA A 194 -21.68 10.45 17.71
CA ALA A 194 -21.01 10.37 16.42
C ALA A 194 -19.97 9.23 16.37
N ALA A 195 -19.18 9.06 17.43
CA ALA A 195 -18.17 7.99 17.52
C ALA A 195 -18.80 6.60 17.55
N ARG A 196 -19.90 6.42 18.31
CA ARG A 196 -20.66 5.16 18.35
C ARG A 196 -21.23 4.81 16.98
N LYS A 197 -21.86 5.79 16.32
CA LYS A 197 -22.38 5.61 14.97
C LYS A 197 -21.27 5.23 13.97
N ALA A 198 -20.13 5.91 14.02
CA ALA A 198 -19.00 5.59 13.15
C ALA A 198 -18.46 4.15 13.39
N GLU A 199 -18.45 3.68 14.63
CA GLU A 199 -18.04 2.31 14.96
C GLU A 199 -19.07 1.27 14.48
N GLU A 200 -20.37 1.56 14.60
CA GLU A 200 -21.45 0.73 14.06
C GLU A 200 -21.40 0.67 12.53
N ASP A 201 -21.29 1.82 11.86
CA ASP A 201 -21.17 1.93 10.40
C ASP A 201 -19.92 1.16 9.90
N ALA A 202 -18.80 1.25 10.62
CA ALA A 202 -17.58 0.50 10.27
C ALA A 202 -17.77 -1.02 10.41
N ARG A 203 -18.47 -1.47 11.46
CA ARG A 203 -18.81 -2.89 11.66
C ARG A 203 -19.77 -3.41 10.60
N GLU A 204 -20.79 -2.64 10.24
CA GLU A 204 -21.72 -2.99 9.18
C GLU A 204 -21.01 -3.07 7.83
N LEU A 205 -20.18 -2.08 7.50
CA LEU A 205 -19.40 -2.07 6.27
C LEU A 205 -18.45 -3.28 6.19
N ALA A 206 -17.84 -3.69 7.30
CA ALA A 206 -17.01 -4.89 7.34
C ALA A 206 -17.82 -6.16 7.06
N ARG A 207 -19.02 -6.30 7.66
CA ARG A 207 -19.93 -7.43 7.39
C ARG A 207 -20.40 -7.46 5.94
N LEU A 208 -20.73 -6.31 5.37
CA LEU A 208 -21.16 -6.20 3.97
C LEU A 208 -20.03 -6.59 3.01
N ARG A 209 -18.78 -6.20 3.30
CA ARG A 209 -17.61 -6.62 2.52
C ARG A 209 -17.40 -8.13 2.58
N GLU A 210 -17.47 -8.72 3.78
CA GLU A 210 -17.31 -10.16 3.95
C GLU A 210 -18.42 -10.94 3.23
N ALA A 211 -19.68 -10.51 3.36
CA ALA A 211 -20.80 -11.12 2.64
C ALA A 211 -20.68 -11.01 1.11
N GLU A 212 -20.21 -9.87 0.61
CA GLU A 212 -19.98 -9.69 -0.83
C GLU A 212 -18.82 -10.55 -1.34
N GLU A 213 -17.72 -10.64 -0.60
CA GLU A 213 -16.61 -11.55 -0.90
C GLU A 213 -17.07 -13.01 -0.93
N GLN A 214 -17.90 -13.43 0.03
CA GLN A 214 -18.49 -14.77 0.02
C GLN A 214 -19.40 -15.01 -1.18
N ARG A 215 -20.25 -14.03 -1.53
CA ARG A 215 -21.14 -14.12 -2.70
C ARG A 215 -20.35 -14.26 -3.99
N LEU A 216 -19.31 -13.46 -4.17
CA LEU A 216 -18.42 -13.53 -5.32
C LEU A 216 -17.67 -14.86 -5.37
N ALA A 217 -17.22 -15.39 -4.22
CA ALA A 217 -16.58 -16.70 -4.16
C ALA A 217 -17.55 -17.84 -4.52
N GLU A 218 -18.79 -17.80 -4.03
CA GLU A 218 -19.83 -18.78 -4.37
C GLU A 218 -20.23 -18.70 -5.85
N GLU A 219 -20.37 -17.50 -6.40
CA GLU A 219 -20.67 -17.29 -7.82
C GLU A 219 -19.52 -17.79 -8.72
N ALA A 220 -18.27 -17.49 -8.35
CA ALA A 220 -17.09 -18.03 -9.03
C ALA A 220 -17.01 -19.55 -8.94
N ALA A 221 -17.33 -20.15 -7.78
CA ALA A 221 -17.37 -21.60 -7.61
C ALA A 221 -18.47 -22.25 -8.47
N LYS A 222 -19.68 -21.68 -8.49
CA LYS A 222 -20.78 -22.15 -9.35
C LYS A 222 -20.44 -22.03 -10.84
N GLN A 223 -19.78 -20.94 -11.23
CA GLN A 223 -19.36 -20.74 -12.61
C GLN A 223 -18.28 -21.75 -13.00
N ALA A 224 -17.28 -21.98 -12.14
CA ALA A 224 -16.27 -23.01 -12.35
C ALA A 224 -16.86 -24.43 -12.42
N GLU A 225 -17.87 -24.74 -11.59
CA GLU A 225 -18.58 -26.02 -11.64
C GLU A 225 -19.35 -26.19 -12.95
N ARG A 226 -20.06 -25.15 -13.42
CA ARG A 226 -20.75 -25.16 -14.71
C ARG A 226 -19.79 -25.33 -15.87
N GLU A 227 -18.68 -24.59 -15.87
CA GLU A 227 -17.64 -24.71 -16.90
C GLU A 227 -17.00 -26.09 -16.92
N ALA A 228 -16.75 -26.68 -15.75
CA ALA A 228 -16.25 -28.05 -15.64
C ALA A 228 -17.25 -29.08 -16.17
N ALA A 229 -18.54 -28.95 -15.82
CA ALA A 229 -19.61 -29.81 -16.32
C ALA A 229 -19.80 -29.68 -17.84
N GLU A 230 -19.80 -28.46 -18.38
CA GLU A 230 -19.85 -28.24 -19.82
C GLU A 230 -18.63 -28.82 -20.54
N ALA A 231 -17.43 -28.68 -19.96
CA ALA A 231 -16.22 -29.26 -20.53
C ALA A 231 -16.27 -30.80 -20.53
N GLU A 232 -16.81 -31.42 -19.48
CA GLU A 232 -17.03 -32.86 -19.41
C GLU A 232 -18.04 -33.33 -20.46
N GLU A 233 -19.18 -32.66 -20.59
CA GLU A 233 -20.20 -32.99 -21.58
C GLU A 233 -19.66 -32.82 -23.02
N ARG A 234 -18.87 -31.77 -23.29
CA ARG A 234 -18.18 -31.61 -24.58
C ARG A 234 -17.20 -32.75 -24.85
N ARG A 235 -16.48 -33.24 -23.83
CA ARG A 235 -15.59 -34.40 -23.98
C ARG A 235 -16.37 -35.68 -24.27
N LYS A 236 -17.47 -35.93 -23.57
CA LYS A 236 -18.34 -37.09 -23.83
C LYS A 236 -18.95 -37.03 -25.23
N ALA A 237 -19.45 -35.86 -25.65
CA ALA A 237 -19.99 -35.66 -26.99
C ALA A 237 -18.92 -35.88 -28.07
N ALA A 238 -17.73 -35.32 -27.90
CA ALA A 238 -16.62 -35.53 -28.82
C ALA A 238 -16.20 -37.00 -28.90
N GLU A 239 -16.15 -37.73 -27.78
CA GLU A 239 -15.83 -39.15 -27.79
C GLU A 239 -16.95 -40.00 -28.42
N ALA A 240 -18.21 -39.68 -28.16
CA ALA A 240 -19.35 -40.33 -28.80
C ALA A 240 -19.35 -40.09 -30.32
N GLU A 241 -19.01 -38.89 -30.79
CA GLU A 241 -18.81 -38.62 -32.22
C GLU A 241 -17.64 -39.40 -32.80
N ARG A 242 -16.52 -39.52 -32.07
CA ARG A 242 -15.37 -40.34 -32.51
C ARG A 242 -15.73 -41.82 -32.63
N ILE A 243 -16.49 -42.35 -31.68
CA ILE A 243 -16.98 -43.74 -31.72
C ILE A 243 -17.91 -43.92 -32.93
N LYS A 244 -18.92 -43.06 -33.10
CA LYS A 244 -19.83 -43.12 -34.25
C LYS A 244 -19.10 -43.01 -35.59
N ALA A 245 -18.14 -42.10 -35.70
CA ALA A 245 -17.33 -41.95 -36.91
C ALA A 245 -16.46 -43.19 -37.18
N ALA A 246 -15.94 -43.84 -36.13
CA ALA A 246 -15.20 -45.10 -36.25
C ALA A 246 -16.11 -46.27 -36.67
N GLU A 247 -17.31 -46.36 -36.11
CA GLU A 247 -18.32 -47.36 -36.48
C GLU A 247 -18.81 -47.16 -37.93
N GLU A 248 -19.11 -45.92 -38.32
CA GLU A 248 -19.52 -45.61 -39.69
C GLU A 248 -18.40 -45.90 -40.69
N LYS A 249 -17.16 -45.58 -40.36
CA LYS A 249 -16.01 -45.95 -41.18
C LYS A 249 -15.86 -47.46 -41.28
N ALA A 250 -15.97 -48.20 -40.18
CA ALA A 250 -15.91 -49.66 -40.18
C ALA A 250 -17.06 -50.28 -40.99
N ALA A 251 -18.27 -49.72 -40.93
CA ALA A 251 -19.42 -50.16 -41.71
C ALA A 251 -19.22 -49.89 -43.21
N ARG A 252 -18.71 -48.69 -43.58
CA ARG A 252 -18.36 -48.36 -44.97
C ARG A 252 -17.26 -49.26 -45.51
N ASP A 253 -16.22 -49.51 -44.73
CA ASP A 253 -15.13 -50.42 -45.10
C ASP A 253 -15.63 -51.87 -45.27
N ALA A 254 -16.58 -52.33 -44.43
CA ALA A 254 -17.21 -53.64 -44.55
C ALA A 254 -18.16 -53.73 -45.76
N GLU A 255 -18.95 -52.70 -46.04
CA GLU A 255 -19.81 -52.64 -47.21
C GLU A 255 -18.98 -52.61 -48.50
N GLN A 256 -17.89 -51.84 -48.52
CA GLN A 256 -16.97 -51.81 -49.65
C GLN A 256 -16.36 -53.19 -49.91
N LYS A 257 -15.86 -53.87 -48.86
CA LYS A 257 -15.37 -55.25 -49.00
C LYS A 257 -16.44 -56.21 -49.50
N ALA A 258 -17.68 -56.11 -48.98
CA ALA A 258 -18.78 -56.95 -49.43
C ALA A 258 -19.17 -56.69 -50.89
N ARG A 259 -19.12 -55.44 -51.35
CA ARG A 259 -19.33 -55.06 -52.76
C ARG A 259 -18.22 -55.59 -53.66
N GLU A 260 -16.96 -55.46 -53.24
CA GLU A 260 -15.80 -56.00 -53.94
C GLU A 260 -15.88 -57.53 -54.08
N GLU A 261 -16.21 -58.24 -52.99
CA GLU A 261 -16.42 -59.69 -53.02
C GLU A 261 -17.62 -60.12 -53.90
N ALA A 262 -18.71 -59.35 -53.89
CA ALA A 262 -19.89 -59.62 -54.73
C ALA A 262 -19.60 -59.39 -56.21
N GLU A 263 -18.86 -58.32 -56.55
CA GLU A 263 -18.43 -58.03 -57.91
C GLU A 263 -17.46 -59.11 -58.41
N GLU A 264 -16.54 -59.59 -57.57
CA GLU A 264 -15.64 -60.69 -57.92
C GLU A 264 -16.41 -61.99 -58.17
N ARG A 265 -17.38 -62.35 -57.31
CA ARG A 265 -18.25 -63.51 -57.55
C ARG A 265 -19.09 -63.36 -58.81
N GLN A 266 -19.57 -62.16 -59.13
CA GLN A 266 -20.33 -61.92 -60.35
C GLN A 266 -19.43 -62.06 -61.58
N ARG A 267 -18.21 -61.51 -61.55
CA ARG A 267 -17.21 -61.72 -62.62
C ARG A 267 -16.87 -63.20 -62.81
N GLN A 268 -16.77 -63.98 -61.74
CA GLN A 268 -16.56 -65.43 -61.82
C GLN A 268 -17.75 -66.13 -62.50
N LYS A 269 -18.99 -65.80 -62.11
CA LYS A 269 -20.20 -66.36 -62.73
C LYS A 269 -20.33 -65.97 -64.21
N ASP A 270 -20.03 -64.72 -64.56
CA ASP A 270 -20.09 -64.24 -65.94
C ASP A 270 -19.02 -64.91 -66.81
N ALA A 271 -17.82 -65.14 -66.26
CA ALA A 271 -16.76 -65.89 -66.94
C ALA A 271 -17.16 -67.37 -67.16
N GLU A 272 -17.82 -67.99 -66.17
CA GLU A 272 -18.30 -69.37 -66.25
C GLU A 272 -19.47 -69.51 -67.24
N ALA A 273 -20.40 -68.55 -67.24
CA ALA A 273 -21.49 -68.48 -68.22
C ALA A 273 -20.97 -68.25 -69.64
N ALA A 274 -19.97 -67.38 -69.84
CA ALA A 274 -19.34 -67.17 -71.13
C ALA A 274 -18.61 -68.43 -71.63
N ALA A 275 -17.97 -69.19 -70.73
CA ALA A 275 -17.35 -70.47 -71.06
C ALA A 275 -18.41 -71.52 -71.47
N ALA A 276 -19.53 -71.59 -70.77
CA ALA A 276 -20.65 -72.49 -71.09
C ALA A 276 -21.28 -72.16 -72.45
N LEU A 277 -21.52 -70.88 -72.73
CA LEU A 277 -22.09 -70.42 -74.01
C LEU A 277 -21.16 -70.73 -75.19
N LYS A 278 -19.84 -70.61 -74.98
CA LYS A 278 -18.83 -70.97 -75.99
C LYS A 278 -18.84 -72.48 -76.27
N ALA A 279 -18.93 -73.31 -75.22
CA ALA A 279 -19.02 -74.76 -75.36
C ALA A 279 -20.31 -75.21 -76.08
N GLU A 280 -21.43 -74.52 -75.87
CA GLU A 280 -22.68 -74.79 -76.60
C GLU A 280 -22.58 -74.40 -78.08
N ARG A 281 -21.99 -73.23 -78.37
CA ARG A 281 -21.78 -72.76 -79.74
C ARG A 281 -20.84 -73.67 -80.54
N ASP A 282 -19.81 -74.22 -79.90
CA ASP A 282 -18.89 -75.17 -80.52
C ASP A 282 -19.60 -76.50 -80.86
N ARG A 283 -20.49 -77.00 -79.98
CA ARG A 283 -21.32 -78.19 -80.26
C ARG A 283 -22.31 -77.97 -81.41
N ALA A 284 -22.93 -76.78 -81.48
CA ALA A 284 -23.84 -76.44 -82.57
C ALA A 284 -23.12 -76.33 -83.93
N ALA A 285 -21.92 -75.73 -83.96
CA ALA A 285 -21.11 -75.63 -85.17
C ALA A 285 -20.55 -76.97 -85.67
N GLU A 286 -20.43 -77.97 -84.80
CA GLU A 286 -20.01 -79.32 -85.17
C GLU A 286 -21.18 -80.16 -85.72
N ALA A 287 -22.38 -80.00 -85.16
CA ALA A 287 -23.61 -80.59 -85.70
C ALA A 287 -23.96 -80.08 -87.11
N GLU A 288 -23.76 -78.78 -87.37
CA GLU A 288 -24.03 -78.18 -88.70
C GLU A 288 -23.05 -78.68 -89.77
N ARG A 289 -21.77 -78.90 -89.40
CA ARG A 289 -20.77 -79.50 -90.30
C ARG A 289 -21.07 -80.94 -90.69
N GLN A 290 -21.65 -81.73 -89.78
CA GLN A 290 -22.05 -83.11 -90.08
C GLN A 290 -23.25 -83.18 -91.03
N LEU A 291 -24.21 -82.25 -90.90
CA LEU A 291 -25.38 -82.20 -91.79
C LEU A 291 -25.01 -81.77 -93.22
N GLN A 292 -24.03 -80.87 -93.37
CA GLN A 292 -23.56 -80.43 -94.68
C GLN A 292 -22.79 -81.54 -95.43
N ALA A 293 -21.96 -82.32 -94.72
CA ALA A 293 -21.23 -83.44 -95.31
C ALA A 293 -22.15 -84.56 -95.84
N GLN A 294 -23.33 -84.76 -95.24
CA GLN A 294 -24.31 -85.75 -95.73
C GLN A 294 -25.00 -85.29 -97.02
N ARG A 295 -25.30 -83.99 -97.15
CA ARG A 295 -25.92 -83.42 -98.37
C ARG A 295 -25.00 -83.45 -99.58
N ASP A 296 -23.71 -83.24 -99.39
CA ASP A 296 -22.74 -83.27 -100.48
C ASP A 296 -22.48 -84.69 -101.00
N ALA A 297 -22.60 -85.72 -100.14
CA ALA A 297 -22.50 -87.13 -100.54
C ALA A 297 -23.70 -87.59 -101.39
N GLU A 298 -24.92 -87.18 -101.02
CA GLU A 298 -26.16 -87.53 -101.74
C GLU A 298 -26.26 -86.85 -103.13
N ALA A 299 -25.66 -85.66 -103.28
CA ALA A 299 -25.60 -84.96 -104.56
C ALA A 299 -24.60 -85.59 -105.56
N ALA A 300 -23.51 -86.18 -105.06
CA ALA A 300 -22.50 -86.84 -105.89
C ALA A 300 -23.00 -88.18 -106.47
N GLU A 301 -23.85 -88.91 -105.74
CA GLU A 301 -24.40 -90.20 -106.18
C GLU A 301 -25.39 -90.05 -107.35
N LYS A 302 -26.29 -89.06 -107.28
CA LYS A 302 -27.26 -88.79 -108.35
C LYS A 302 -26.61 -88.35 -109.67
N ALA A 303 -25.51 -87.60 -109.62
CA ALA A 303 -24.79 -87.15 -110.82
C ALA A 303 -24.04 -88.29 -111.56
N ALA A 304 -23.68 -89.37 -110.85
CA ALA A 304 -22.97 -90.52 -111.43
C ALA A 304 -23.92 -91.55 -112.09
N GLU A 305 -25.21 -91.50 -111.78
CA GLU A 305 -26.22 -92.41 -112.31
C GLU A 305 -26.83 -91.91 -113.63
N GLU A 306 -27.02 -90.60 -113.79
CA GLU A 306 -27.54 -90.00 -115.04
C GLU A 306 -26.57 -90.15 -116.23
N LYS A 307 -25.25 -90.05 -115.99
CA LYS A 307 -24.24 -90.24 -117.05
C LYS A 307 -24.18 -91.66 -117.60
N ARG A 308 -24.60 -92.68 -116.83
CA ARG A 308 -24.57 -94.08 -117.27
C ARG A 308 -25.78 -94.46 -118.14
N LYS A 309 -26.92 -93.79 -117.99
CA LYS A 309 -28.13 -94.04 -118.81
C LYS A 309 -28.04 -93.43 -120.20
N ALA A 310 -27.52 -92.21 -120.34
CA ALA A 310 -27.39 -91.54 -121.64
C ALA A 310 -26.45 -92.27 -122.62
N ASP A 311 -25.38 -92.90 -122.12
CA ASP A 311 -24.38 -93.61 -122.93
C ASP A 311 -24.84 -94.99 -123.45
N ALA A 312 -25.90 -95.56 -122.86
CA ALA A 312 -26.48 -96.84 -123.29
C ALA A 312 -27.46 -96.66 -124.45
N GLU A 313 -28.34 -95.64 -124.36
CA GLU A 313 -29.36 -95.34 -125.38
C GLU A 313 -28.74 -94.87 -126.70
N HIS A 314 -27.63 -94.14 -126.66
CA HIS A 314 -26.93 -93.68 -127.86
C HIS A 314 -26.35 -94.84 -128.68
N ARG A 315 -25.80 -95.86 -128.00
CA ARG A 315 -25.19 -97.02 -128.65
C ARG A 315 -26.23 -97.92 -129.30
N GLU A 316 -27.37 -98.16 -128.66
CA GLU A 316 -28.42 -99.03 -129.19
C GLU A 316 -29.03 -98.48 -130.48
N ARG A 317 -29.25 -97.15 -130.57
CA ARG A 317 -29.79 -96.49 -131.76
C ARG A 317 -28.93 -96.68 -133.01
N ILE A 318 -27.61 -96.53 -132.87
CA ILE A 318 -26.65 -96.64 -133.98
C ILE A 318 -26.58 -98.10 -134.51
N GLN A 319 -26.73 -99.10 -133.63
CA GLN A 319 -26.71 -100.52 -134.04
C GLN A 319 -27.94 -100.89 -134.87
N ALA A 320 -29.11 -100.34 -134.51
CA ALA A 320 -30.35 -100.56 -135.25
C ALA A 320 -30.28 -99.97 -136.66
N GLU A 321 -29.79 -98.73 -136.82
CA GLU A 321 -29.65 -98.08 -138.15
C GLU A 321 -28.67 -98.82 -139.06
N ALA A 322 -27.55 -99.30 -138.52
CA ALA A 322 -26.58 -100.07 -139.30
C ALA A 322 -27.16 -101.40 -139.81
N ALA A 323 -27.95 -102.09 -139.00
CA ALA A 323 -28.58 -103.35 -139.38
C ALA A 323 -29.66 -103.13 -140.47
N GLU A 324 -30.43 -102.05 -140.37
CA GLU A 324 -31.45 -101.70 -141.36
C GLU A 324 -30.84 -101.32 -142.71
N ALA A 325 -29.75 -100.56 -142.73
CA ALA A 325 -29.06 -100.18 -143.96
C ALA A 325 -28.50 -101.40 -144.72
N ILE A 326 -27.96 -102.39 -144.01
CA ILE A 326 -27.43 -103.63 -144.61
C ILE A 326 -28.55 -104.49 -145.19
N ALA A 327 -29.71 -104.57 -144.53
CA ALA A 327 -30.87 -105.28 -145.06
C ALA A 327 -31.43 -104.65 -146.36
N LYS A 328 -31.39 -103.31 -146.46
CA LYS A 328 -31.95 -102.56 -147.61
C LYS A 328 -31.09 -102.61 -148.88
N ALA A 329 -29.79 -102.91 -148.76
CA ALA A 329 -28.87 -103.06 -149.89
C ALA A 329 -29.07 -104.36 -150.71
N GLY A 330 -30.03 -105.22 -150.33
CA GLY A 330 -30.69 -106.15 -151.25
C GLY A 330 -30.10 -107.56 -151.39
N MET A 331 -29.21 -108.01 -150.49
CA MET A 331 -28.63 -109.38 -150.60
C MET A 331 -28.69 -110.25 -149.32
N CYS A 332 -29.47 -109.90 -148.28
CA CYS A 332 -29.71 -110.78 -147.12
C CYS A 332 -30.98 -110.43 -146.32
N SER A 333 -31.46 -111.38 -145.50
CA SER A 333 -32.65 -111.21 -144.65
C SER A 333 -32.37 -110.34 -143.41
N PRO A 334 -33.38 -109.70 -142.78
CA PRO A 334 -33.17 -108.83 -141.62
C PRO A 334 -32.45 -109.48 -140.44
N ALA A 335 -32.71 -110.77 -140.20
CA ALA A 335 -32.02 -111.53 -139.15
C ALA A 335 -30.52 -111.70 -139.45
N ALA A 336 -30.18 -112.02 -140.70
CA ALA A 336 -28.79 -112.14 -141.12
C ALA A 336 -28.05 -110.79 -141.10
N ALA A 337 -28.73 -109.67 -141.38
CA ALA A 337 -28.14 -108.33 -141.27
C ALA A 337 -27.81 -107.94 -139.82
N ALA A 338 -28.66 -108.29 -138.86
CA ALA A 338 -28.40 -108.09 -137.43
C ALA A 338 -27.23 -108.95 -136.93
N ASP A 339 -27.14 -110.20 -137.38
CA ASP A 339 -26.00 -111.08 -137.06
C ASP A 339 -24.68 -110.53 -137.63
N ILE A 340 -24.71 -109.93 -138.82
CA ILE A 340 -23.53 -109.27 -139.43
C ILE A 340 -23.13 -108.03 -138.63
N VAL A 341 -24.07 -107.18 -138.20
CA VAL A 341 -23.78 -106.03 -137.32
C VAL A 341 -23.19 -106.48 -135.98
N THR A 342 -23.73 -107.55 -135.41
CA THR A 342 -23.21 -108.13 -134.16
C THR A 342 -21.81 -108.71 -134.36
N ALA A 343 -21.54 -109.39 -135.48
CA ALA A 343 -20.22 -109.91 -135.83
C ALA A 343 -19.19 -108.79 -136.05
N ILE A 344 -19.60 -107.63 -136.58
CA ILE A 344 -18.75 -106.43 -136.71
C ILE A 344 -18.45 -105.83 -135.33
N LEU A 345 -19.42 -105.74 -134.43
CA LEU A 345 -19.21 -105.24 -133.05
C LEU A 345 -18.34 -106.18 -132.21
N ALA A 346 -18.47 -107.49 -132.44
CA ALA A 346 -17.61 -108.51 -131.84
C ALA A 346 -16.21 -108.57 -132.46
N GLY A 347 -15.93 -107.81 -133.53
CA GLY A 347 -14.61 -107.75 -134.19
C GLY A 347 -14.26 -108.96 -135.06
N ASN A 348 -15.23 -109.82 -135.39
CA ASN A 348 -15.05 -111.07 -136.13
C ASN A 348 -15.00 -110.89 -137.66
N VAL A 349 -15.27 -109.69 -138.17
CA VAL A 349 -15.12 -109.31 -139.59
C VAL A 349 -13.89 -108.41 -139.73
N PRO A 350 -12.76 -108.91 -140.27
CA PRO A 350 -11.53 -108.12 -140.33
C PRO A 350 -11.69 -106.85 -141.18
N HIS A 351 -11.07 -105.75 -140.70
CA HIS A 351 -10.98 -104.45 -141.37
C HIS A 351 -12.29 -103.63 -141.50
N VAL A 352 -13.35 -103.95 -140.73
CA VAL A 352 -14.61 -103.18 -140.66
C VAL A 352 -15.03 -102.94 -139.20
N SER A 353 -15.50 -101.74 -138.83
CA SER A 353 -16.00 -101.41 -137.49
C SER A 353 -17.15 -100.39 -137.50
N LEU A 354 -18.04 -100.46 -136.50
CA LEU A 354 -19.13 -99.50 -136.28
C LEU A 354 -18.68 -98.40 -135.31
N LYS A 355 -18.97 -97.14 -135.66
CA LYS A 355 -18.70 -95.96 -134.82
C LYS A 355 -20.00 -95.49 -134.17
N PHE A 356 -19.96 -95.26 -132.86
CA PHE A 356 -21.09 -94.80 -132.05
C PHE A 356 -21.09 -93.29 -131.87
#